data_AF-A0A9E1KZM9-F1
#
_entry.id   AF-A0A9E1KZM9-F1
#
_cell.length_a   1.000
_cell.length_b   1.000
_cell.length_c   1.000
_cell.angle_alpha   90.00
_cell.angle_beta   90.00
_cell.angle_gamma   90.00
#
_symmetry.space_group_name_H-M   'P 1'
#
loop_
_entity.id
_entity.type
_entity.pdbx_description
1 polymer ?
#
loop_
_entity_poly.entity_id
_entity_poly.type
_entity_poly.pdbx_seq_one_letter_code
_entity_poly.pdbx_strand_id
1 'polypeptide(L)'
;MNLIKDDMRFNGIFYSFFNQNHIRKLLFIQVMILWSFLDVNAQIDWLQDNNFQLQAIPVLAELKAQKNKNEFEIIVYGRLKPGQYIYSTYTSGKDSPIPSRLYLIQPKAEKIEVVSESETISIFDEMFHKELKVHKNDFLISQKFKLVNPKTMHIVKGIFKYQVCTSKICSLPLQSPFLIEK
;
A
#
# COMPACT_ATOMS: atom_id res chain seq x y z
N MET A 1 -36.00 -18.67 -55.76
CA MET A 1 -35.34 -17.46 -56.30
C MET A 1 -34.15 -17.20 -55.39
N ASN A 2 -32.96 -17.79 -55.63
CA ASN A 2 -32.04 -17.67 -56.78
C ASN A 2 -31.25 -16.35 -56.70
N LEU A 3 -29.94 -16.22 -56.96
CA LEU A 3 -28.75 -17.11 -57.11
C LEU A 3 -27.50 -16.14 -56.95
N ILE A 4 -26.19 -16.44 -57.04
CA ILE A 4 -25.39 -17.59 -57.52
C ILE A 4 -23.96 -17.57 -56.87
N LYS A 5 -23.40 -18.74 -56.47
CA LYS A 5 -21.94 -19.09 -56.42
C LYS A 5 -20.93 -18.20 -55.64
N ASP A 6 -19.62 -18.52 -55.50
CA ASP A 6 -18.79 -19.72 -55.85
C ASP A 6 -18.29 -20.37 -54.53
N ASP A 7 -18.03 -21.68 -54.33
CA ASP A 7 -17.54 -22.82 -55.14
C ASP A 7 -16.08 -22.72 -55.65
N MET A 8 -15.11 -22.78 -54.73
CA MET A 8 -13.71 -23.09 -55.05
C MET A 8 -13.38 -24.55 -54.66
N ARG A 9 -13.50 -25.46 -55.63
CA ARG A 9 -13.01 -26.84 -55.50
C ARG A 9 -11.52 -26.88 -55.83
N PHE A 10 -10.74 -27.55 -54.99
CA PHE A 10 -9.53 -28.22 -55.45
C PHE A 10 -9.68 -29.72 -55.22
N ASN A 11 -9.62 -30.48 -56.31
CA ASN A 11 -9.78 -31.93 -56.27
C ASN A 11 -8.58 -32.59 -55.58
N GLY A 12 -8.84 -33.51 -54.65
CA GLY A 12 -7.77 -34.29 -54.02
C GLY A 12 -7.26 -35.40 -54.94
N ILE A 13 -5.94 -35.64 -54.93
CA ILE A 13 -5.33 -36.86 -55.44
C ILE A 13 -4.22 -37.30 -54.47
N PHE A 14 -4.53 -38.24 -53.57
CA PHE A 14 -3.85 -39.53 -53.46
C PHE A 14 -4.40 -40.33 -52.27
N TYR A 15 -4.78 -41.59 -52.51
CA TYR A 15 -5.15 -42.55 -51.46
C TYR A 15 -3.92 -43.29 -50.94
N SER A 16 -4.00 -43.79 -49.70
CA SER A 16 -3.02 -44.67 -49.02
C SER A 16 -1.65 -44.03 -48.73
N PHE A 17 -1.05 -44.21 -47.55
CA PHE A 17 -0.46 -45.50 -47.17
C PHE A 17 -0.56 -45.82 -45.67
N PHE A 18 -0.05 -47.00 -45.30
CA PHE A 18 -0.17 -47.61 -43.97
C PHE A 18 0.84 -47.07 -42.93
N ASN A 19 0.41 -47.14 -41.66
CA ASN A 19 1.26 -47.30 -40.46
C ASN A 19 2.05 -46.06 -39.94
N GLN A 20 2.49 -46.18 -38.67
CA GLN A 20 3.33 -45.27 -37.88
C GLN A 20 2.86 -43.80 -37.73
N ASN A 21 2.24 -43.49 -36.59
CA ASN A 21 2.95 -42.80 -35.49
C ASN A 21 1.99 -42.39 -34.34
N HIS A 22 2.03 -43.14 -33.21
CA HIS A 22 1.24 -42.82 -32.00
C HIS A 22 1.55 -41.42 -31.41
N ILE A 23 2.76 -40.93 -31.67
CA ILE A 23 3.33 -39.68 -31.11
C ILE A 23 2.47 -38.44 -31.45
N ARG A 24 1.87 -38.41 -32.66
CA ARG A 24 1.17 -37.21 -33.16
C ARG A 24 -0.16 -36.91 -32.46
N LYS A 25 -0.77 -37.88 -31.77
CA LYS A 25 -2.02 -37.67 -31.01
C LYS A 25 -1.80 -37.07 -29.61
N LEU A 26 -0.67 -37.36 -28.95
CA LEU A 26 -0.38 -36.76 -27.63
C LEU A 26 -0.14 -35.24 -27.73
N LEU A 27 0.60 -34.80 -28.76
CA LEU A 27 0.93 -33.39 -28.96
C LEU A 27 -0.31 -32.49 -29.08
N PHE A 28 -1.37 -32.93 -29.76
CA PHE A 28 -2.62 -32.17 -29.87
C PHE A 28 -3.37 -32.05 -28.54
N ILE A 29 -3.33 -33.09 -27.70
CA ILE A 29 -4.00 -33.09 -26.39
C ILE A 29 -3.25 -32.18 -25.40
N GLN A 30 -1.92 -32.19 -25.42
CA GLN A 30 -1.11 -31.32 -24.57
C GLN A 30 -1.30 -29.83 -24.89
N VAL A 31 -1.44 -29.46 -26.17
CA VAL A 31 -1.70 -28.05 -26.57
C VAL A 31 -3.08 -27.58 -26.09
N MET A 32 -4.13 -28.40 -26.20
CA MET A 32 -5.47 -28.07 -25.67
C MET A 32 -5.44 -27.80 -24.16
N ILE A 33 -4.77 -28.65 -23.38
CA ILE A 33 -4.69 -28.51 -21.92
C ILE A 33 -3.96 -27.23 -21.51
N LEU A 34 -2.88 -26.84 -22.22
CA LEU A 34 -2.16 -25.59 -21.92
C LEU A 34 -3.00 -24.33 -22.11
N TRP A 35 -3.95 -24.31 -23.06
CA TRP A 35 -4.81 -23.14 -23.27
C TRP A 35 -5.82 -22.96 -22.13
N SER A 36 -6.40 -24.07 -21.61
CA SER A 36 -7.37 -24.01 -20.51
C SER A 36 -6.82 -23.51 -19.16
N PHE A 37 -5.51 -23.30 -19.02
CA PHE A 37 -4.89 -22.73 -17.81
C PHE A 37 -4.65 -21.21 -17.86
N LEU A 38 -4.84 -20.55 -19.01
CA LEU A 38 -4.59 -19.11 -19.12
C LEU A 38 -5.77 -18.24 -18.65
N ASP A 39 -7.01 -18.68 -18.88
CA ASP A 39 -8.21 -17.88 -18.59
C ASP A 39 -8.58 -17.82 -17.09
N VAL A 40 -8.12 -18.79 -16.28
CA VAL A 40 -8.51 -18.93 -14.86
C VAL A 40 -8.02 -17.77 -13.99
N ASN A 41 -6.87 -17.16 -14.32
CA ASN A 41 -6.30 -16.08 -13.52
C ASN A 41 -7.08 -14.77 -13.62
N ALA A 42 -7.69 -14.47 -14.78
CA ALA A 42 -8.39 -13.19 -15.01
C ALA A 42 -9.64 -13.00 -14.14
N GLN A 43 -10.20 -14.08 -13.59
CA GLN A 43 -11.44 -14.05 -12.80
C GLN A 43 -11.21 -13.79 -11.30
N ILE A 44 -9.95 -13.82 -10.83
CA ILE A 44 -9.60 -13.66 -9.41
C ILE A 44 -9.51 -12.17 -9.02
N ASP A 45 -8.98 -11.31 -9.91
CA ASP A 45 -8.79 -9.88 -9.63
C ASP A 45 -10.12 -9.14 -9.36
N TRP A 46 -11.18 -9.49 -10.10
CA TRP A 46 -12.51 -8.88 -9.96
C TRP A 46 -13.20 -9.12 -8.60
N LEU A 47 -12.72 -10.07 -7.79
CA LEU A 47 -13.26 -10.35 -6.46
C LEU A 47 -12.63 -9.48 -5.36
N GLN A 48 -11.53 -8.77 -5.62
CA GLN A 48 -10.92 -7.86 -4.63
C GLN A 48 -11.45 -6.42 -4.72
N ASP A 49 -11.81 -5.95 -5.92
CA ASP A 49 -12.12 -4.53 -6.15
C ASP A 49 -13.43 -4.06 -5.49
N ASN A 50 -14.40 -4.98 -5.33
CA ASN A 50 -15.71 -4.71 -4.72
C ASN A 50 -15.66 -4.49 -3.18
N ASN A 51 -14.49 -4.66 -2.54
CA ASN A 51 -14.28 -4.40 -1.12
C ASN A 51 -13.06 -3.48 -0.90
N PHE A 52 -13.13 -2.25 -1.42
CA PHE A 52 -12.12 -1.22 -1.20
C PHE A 52 -12.06 -0.80 0.29
N GLN A 53 -11.32 -1.56 1.09
CA GLN A 53 -10.93 -1.18 2.43
C GLN A 53 -9.57 -0.48 2.41
N LEU A 54 -9.49 0.68 3.05
CA LEU A 54 -8.23 1.41 3.22
C LEU A 54 -7.36 0.72 4.28
N GLN A 55 -6.62 -0.28 3.81
CA GLN A 55 -5.69 -1.10 4.58
C GLN A 55 -4.55 -0.26 5.17
N ALA A 56 -3.95 -0.78 6.25
CA ALA A 56 -2.73 -0.20 6.81
C ALA A 56 -1.57 -0.28 5.81
N ILE A 57 -0.80 0.80 5.72
CA ILE A 57 0.46 0.83 4.96
C ILE A 57 1.63 0.37 5.85
N PRO A 58 2.72 -0.15 5.26
CA PRO A 58 3.95 -0.37 6.01
C PRO A 58 4.49 0.97 6.51
N VAL A 59 4.56 1.12 7.82
CA VAL A 59 5.14 2.27 8.51
C VAL A 59 6.36 1.80 9.28
N LEU A 60 7.52 2.35 8.94
CA LEU A 60 8.80 2.08 9.57
C LEU A 60 9.14 3.16 10.59
N ALA A 61 9.91 2.81 11.61
CA ALA A 61 10.34 3.72 12.67
C ALA A 61 11.84 3.53 12.93
N GLU A 62 12.57 4.63 12.96
CA GLU A 62 14.02 4.68 13.19
C GLU A 62 14.34 5.53 14.42
N LEU A 63 15.41 5.15 15.12
CA LEU A 63 15.92 5.86 16.27
C LEU A 63 17.22 6.60 15.93
N LYS A 64 17.15 7.92 15.91
CA LYS A 64 18.30 8.80 15.70
C LYS A 64 18.73 9.40 17.04
N ALA A 65 19.76 8.82 17.64
CA ALA A 65 20.37 9.36 18.85
C ALA A 65 21.06 10.70 18.55
N GLN A 66 20.83 11.72 19.39
CA GLN A 66 21.57 12.98 19.27
C GLN A 66 22.94 12.91 19.99
N LYS A 67 23.82 13.87 19.71
CA LYS A 67 25.13 13.97 20.39
C LYS A 67 24.99 14.23 21.90
N ASN A 68 23.88 14.80 22.35
CA ASN A 68 23.52 14.92 23.76
C ASN A 68 22.95 13.60 24.28
N LYS A 69 23.57 12.99 25.29
CA LYS A 69 23.23 11.63 25.80
C LYS A 69 21.80 11.48 26.32
N ASN A 70 21.12 12.59 26.60
CA ASN A 70 19.78 12.62 27.16
C ASN A 70 18.69 12.86 26.11
N GLU A 71 19.04 13.04 24.82
CA GLU A 71 18.09 13.38 23.76
C GLU A 71 18.12 12.39 22.59
N PHE A 72 16.95 12.12 22.04
CA PHE A 72 16.79 11.28 20.86
C PHE A 72 15.66 11.80 19.97
N GLU A 73 15.74 11.45 18.69
CA GLU A 73 14.73 11.72 17.68
C GLU A 73 14.18 10.36 17.21
N ILE A 74 12.87 10.16 17.31
CA ILE A 74 12.20 9.07 16.59
C ILE A 74 11.77 9.65 15.25
N ILE A 75 12.15 8.96 14.17
CA ILE A 75 11.70 9.26 12.81
C ILE A 75 10.74 8.14 12.40
N VAL A 76 9.56 8.50 11.90
CA VAL A 76 8.56 7.57 11.40
C VAL A 76 8.31 7.87 9.93
N TYR A 77 8.31 6.88 9.06
CA TYR A 77 8.12 7.07 7.63
C TYR A 77 7.38 5.91 6.97
N GLY A 78 6.88 6.14 5.76
CA GLY A 78 6.18 5.12 4.99
C GLY A 78 5.76 5.62 3.62
N ARG A 79 5.36 4.67 2.76
CA ARG A 79 4.93 4.90 1.39
C ARG A 79 3.42 4.73 1.24
N LEU A 80 2.80 5.67 0.54
CA LEU A 80 1.38 5.70 0.18
C LEU A 80 1.20 5.24 -1.28
N LYS A 81 0.07 4.57 -1.58
CA LYS A 81 -0.28 4.28 -2.98
C LYS A 81 -0.73 5.56 -3.69
N PRO A 82 -0.62 5.66 -5.03
CA PRO A 82 -1.16 6.78 -5.79
C PRO A 82 -2.63 7.07 -5.43
N GLY A 83 -2.97 8.35 -5.29
CA GLY A 83 -4.31 8.79 -4.85
C GLY A 83 -4.57 8.73 -3.33
N GLN A 84 -3.74 8.03 -2.56
CA GLN A 84 -3.83 8.01 -1.09
C GLN A 84 -3.11 9.18 -0.43
N TYR A 85 -3.56 9.57 0.76
CA TYR A 85 -2.93 10.56 1.63
C TYR A 85 -3.06 10.20 3.12
N ILE A 86 -2.22 10.80 3.97
CA ILE A 86 -2.43 10.89 5.42
C ILE A 86 -2.48 12.36 5.85
N TYR A 87 -3.25 12.67 6.89
CA TYR A 87 -3.30 14.02 7.45
C TYR A 87 -1.98 14.42 8.12
N SER A 88 -1.63 15.70 7.98
CA SER A 88 -0.54 16.37 8.72
C SER A 88 -0.64 16.14 10.23
N THR A 89 0.48 16.28 10.94
CA THR A 89 0.49 16.33 12.41
C THR A 89 -0.16 17.61 12.96
N TYR A 90 -0.36 18.62 12.11
CA TYR A 90 -0.88 19.96 12.41
C TYR A 90 -2.24 20.21 11.75
N THR A 91 -3.31 19.69 12.36
CA THR A 91 -4.70 20.00 11.97
C THR A 91 -5.42 20.77 13.08
N SER A 92 -6.01 21.92 12.76
CA SER A 92 -6.61 22.85 13.72
C SER A 92 -8.11 23.06 13.46
N GLY A 93 -8.88 23.21 14.55
CA GLY A 93 -10.33 23.44 14.52
C GLY A 93 -11.12 22.24 15.05
N LYS A 94 -12.31 22.51 15.60
CA LYS A 94 -13.16 21.51 16.29
C LYS A 94 -13.60 20.37 15.37
N ASP A 95 -13.96 20.73 14.14
CA ASP A 95 -14.53 19.82 13.14
C ASP A 95 -13.44 19.42 12.12
N SER A 96 -12.39 18.75 12.62
CA SER A 96 -11.20 18.36 11.84
C SER A 96 -10.98 16.85 11.90
N PRO A 97 -10.24 16.26 10.95
CA PRO A 97 -9.77 14.88 11.09
C PRO A 97 -8.87 14.72 12.32
N ILE A 98 -8.61 13.47 12.69
CA ILE A 98 -7.62 13.14 13.71
C ILE A 98 -6.23 13.29 13.07
N PRO A 99 -5.37 14.23 13.51
CA PRO A 99 -4.04 14.39 12.92
C PRO A 99 -3.18 13.16 13.21
N SER A 100 -2.20 12.93 12.33
CA SER A 100 -1.18 11.92 12.56
C SER A 100 -0.40 12.25 13.84
N ARG A 101 -0.17 11.26 14.72
CA ARG A 101 0.45 11.50 16.03
C ARG A 101 1.37 10.35 16.45
N LEU A 102 2.58 10.73 16.88
CA LEU A 102 3.48 9.82 17.57
C LEU A 102 3.25 9.81 19.09
N TYR A 103 3.10 8.61 19.64
CA TYR A 103 3.04 8.31 21.07
C TYR A 103 4.23 7.45 21.48
N LEU A 104 4.93 7.88 22.53
CA LEU A 104 5.99 7.09 23.18
C LEU A 104 5.38 6.34 24.37
N ILE A 105 5.72 5.06 24.52
CA ILE A 105 5.32 4.21 25.66
C ILE A 105 6.51 4.01 26.60
N GLN A 106 7.69 3.77 26.03
CA GLN A 106 8.95 3.57 26.75
C GLN A 106 10.11 4.09 25.87
N PRO A 107 11.17 4.70 26.41
CA PRO A 107 11.37 5.10 27.82
C PRO A 107 10.44 6.24 28.27
N LYS A 108 10.48 6.58 29.56
CA LYS A 108 9.88 7.83 30.05
C LYS A 108 10.71 9.01 29.54
N ALA A 109 10.13 9.79 28.64
CA ALA A 109 10.76 10.97 28.06
C ALA A 109 9.71 12.08 27.83
N GLU A 110 10.15 13.32 27.96
CA GLU A 110 9.38 14.53 27.65
C GLU A 110 9.46 14.81 26.15
N LYS A 111 8.37 15.30 25.54
CA LYS A 111 8.40 15.79 24.16
C LYS A 111 9.09 17.15 24.12
N ILE A 112 10.02 17.32 23.20
CA ILE A 112 10.47 18.65 22.79
C ILE A 112 9.42 19.16 21.79
N GLU A 113 8.86 20.35 22.01
CA GLU A 113 7.53 20.73 21.50
C GLU A 113 7.37 20.70 19.97
N VAL A 114 8.47 20.88 19.23
CA VAL A 114 8.48 20.87 17.76
C VAL A 114 8.53 19.43 17.23
N VAL A 115 7.42 19.00 16.64
CA VAL A 115 7.39 17.91 15.65
C VAL A 115 7.96 18.44 14.33
N SER A 116 8.68 17.60 13.59
CA SER A 116 9.03 17.86 12.20
C SER A 116 8.22 16.92 11.32
N GLU A 117 7.74 17.40 10.18
CA GLU A 117 7.13 16.56 9.16
C GLU A 117 7.65 16.94 7.76
N SER A 118 7.54 16.01 6.82
CA SER A 118 7.84 16.20 5.39
C SER A 118 6.96 17.28 4.76
N GLU A 119 7.28 17.67 3.53
CA GLU A 119 6.48 18.65 2.78
C GLU A 119 5.03 18.19 2.65
N THR A 120 4.11 18.99 3.20
CA THR A 120 2.66 18.79 3.09
C THR A 120 2.09 19.65 1.96
N ILE A 121 1.16 19.09 1.20
CA ILE A 121 0.32 19.87 0.27
C ILE A 121 -1.04 20.18 0.90
N SER A 122 -1.64 21.31 0.52
CA SER A 122 -3.07 21.54 0.76
C SER A 122 -3.91 20.75 -0.25
N ILE A 123 -4.99 20.12 0.23
CA ILE A 123 -6.09 19.63 -0.60
C ILE A 123 -7.42 20.13 -0.03
N PHE A 124 -8.43 20.31 -0.87
CA PHE A 124 -9.81 20.36 -0.38
C PHE A 124 -10.27 18.94 -0.05
N ASP A 125 -10.80 18.73 1.14
CA ASP A 125 -11.28 17.43 1.61
C ASP A 125 -12.82 17.42 1.61
N GLU A 126 -13.41 16.52 0.82
CA GLU A 126 -14.87 16.43 0.63
C GLU A 126 -15.62 15.99 1.90
N MET A 127 -14.95 15.31 2.85
CA MET A 127 -15.56 14.91 4.11
C MET A 127 -15.66 16.09 5.08
N PHE A 128 -14.58 16.87 5.19
CA PHE A 128 -14.50 18.01 6.13
C PHE A 128 -14.87 19.38 5.52
N HIS A 129 -15.16 19.43 4.21
CA HIS A 129 -15.61 20.63 3.47
C HIS A 129 -14.66 21.84 3.60
N LYS A 130 -13.34 21.58 3.67
CA LYS A 130 -12.31 22.61 3.83
C LYS A 130 -10.95 22.18 3.28
N GLU A 131 -10.04 23.13 3.16
CA GLU A 131 -8.64 22.83 2.90
C GLU A 131 -7.96 22.19 4.12
N LEU A 132 -7.18 21.14 3.87
CA LEU A 132 -6.39 20.39 4.85
C LEU A 132 -4.99 20.09 4.32
N LYS A 133 -4.01 20.13 5.22
CA LYS A 133 -2.62 19.74 4.94
C LYS A 133 -2.46 18.22 5.03
N VAL A 134 -1.89 17.62 3.99
CA VAL A 134 -1.72 16.17 3.87
C VAL A 134 -0.36 15.81 3.27
N HIS A 135 0.10 14.60 3.58
CA HIS A 135 1.24 13.96 2.93
C HIS A 135 0.76 13.04 1.81
N LYS A 136 1.49 12.97 0.68
CA LYS A 136 1.22 12.08 -0.46
C LYS A 136 2.50 11.42 -0.97
N ASN A 137 2.36 10.26 -1.59
CA ASN A 137 3.43 9.40 -2.12
C ASN A 137 4.33 8.82 -1.02
N ASP A 138 5.06 9.64 -0.28
CA ASP A 138 5.87 9.27 0.87
C ASP A 138 5.64 10.27 2.01
N PHE A 139 5.90 9.86 3.26
CA PHE A 139 5.89 10.77 4.40
C PHE A 139 7.05 10.48 5.36
N LEU A 140 7.50 11.51 6.07
CA LEU A 140 8.45 11.42 7.18
C LEU A 140 7.96 12.35 8.30
N ILE A 141 7.83 11.83 9.52
CA ILE A 141 7.44 12.58 10.71
C ILE A 141 8.46 12.27 11.81
N SER A 142 9.16 13.29 12.31
CA SER A 142 10.07 13.17 13.46
C SER A 142 9.55 13.88 14.70
N GLN A 143 9.85 13.30 15.86
CA GLN A 143 9.58 13.90 17.17
C GLN A 143 10.84 13.73 18.03
N LYS A 144 11.33 14.85 18.55
CA LYS A 144 12.43 14.86 19.51
C LYS A 144 11.91 14.66 20.93
N PHE A 145 12.66 13.90 21.71
CA PHE A 145 12.34 13.53 23.08
C PHE A 145 13.56 13.71 24.00
N LYS A 146 13.31 14.08 25.24
CA LYS A 146 14.31 14.26 26.31
C LYS A 146 14.07 13.24 27.42
N LEU A 147 15.05 12.38 27.68
CA LEU A 147 14.97 11.30 28.64
C LEU A 147 14.87 11.82 30.08
N VAL A 148 13.91 11.28 30.84
CA VAL A 148 13.83 11.48 32.30
C VAL A 148 14.95 10.69 33.01
N ASN A 149 15.36 9.55 32.44
CA ASN A 149 16.50 8.76 32.93
C ASN A 149 17.29 8.16 31.75
N PRO A 150 18.53 8.59 31.49
CA PRO A 150 19.37 8.07 30.40
C PRO A 150 19.60 6.55 30.42
N LYS A 151 19.56 5.91 31.60
CA LYS A 151 19.73 4.45 31.75
C LYS A 151 18.54 3.62 31.24
N THR A 152 17.47 4.26 30.75
CA THR A 152 16.28 3.56 30.23
C THR A 152 16.25 3.40 28.70
N MET A 153 17.31 3.85 28.01
CA MET A 153 17.37 3.98 26.55
C MET A 153 17.63 2.68 25.76
N HIS A 154 17.57 1.51 26.41
CA HIS A 154 17.83 0.20 25.80
C HIS A 154 16.67 -0.31 24.92
N ILE A 155 15.44 0.08 25.23
CA ILE A 155 14.24 -0.31 24.47
C ILE A 155 13.38 0.94 24.28
N VAL A 156 13.14 1.30 23.02
CA VAL A 156 12.24 2.38 22.61
C VAL A 156 10.99 1.75 22.00
N LYS A 157 9.85 1.90 22.67
CA LYS A 157 8.55 1.38 22.25
C LYS A 157 7.55 2.51 22.11
N GLY A 158 6.78 2.52 21.03
CA GLY A 158 5.74 3.51 20.80
C GLY A 158 4.68 3.07 19.80
N ILE A 159 3.78 4.00 19.48
CA ILE A 159 2.71 3.82 18.49
C ILE A 159 2.62 5.10 17.65
N PHE A 160 2.68 4.95 16.33
CA PHE A 160 2.25 5.98 15.39
C PHE A 160 0.77 5.77 15.05
N LYS A 161 -0.07 6.78 15.30
CA LYS A 161 -1.51 6.77 14.95
C LYS A 161 -1.77 7.67 13.77
N TYR A 162 -2.55 7.18 12.80
CA TYR A 162 -2.80 7.86 11.53
C TYR A 162 -4.10 7.37 10.89
N GLN A 163 -4.53 8.02 9.81
CA GLN A 163 -5.60 7.54 8.92
C GLN A 163 -5.08 7.60 7.48
N VAL A 164 -5.35 6.56 6.68
CA VAL A 164 -5.14 6.59 5.23
C VAL A 164 -6.44 7.01 4.58
N CYS A 165 -6.39 7.99 3.69
CA CYS A 165 -7.57 8.54 3.01
C CYS A 165 -7.37 8.60 1.50
N THR A 166 -8.49 8.70 0.80
CA THR A 166 -8.62 9.15 -0.59
C THR A 166 -9.66 10.28 -0.61
N SER A 167 -9.88 10.96 -1.74
CA SER A 167 -10.74 12.15 -1.78
C SER A 167 -12.18 11.98 -1.28
N LYS A 168 -12.68 10.73 -1.22
CA LYS A 168 -14.07 10.42 -0.82
C LYS A 168 -14.23 9.66 0.49
N ILE A 169 -13.18 8.98 0.97
CA ILE A 169 -13.24 8.04 2.10
C ILE A 169 -11.91 7.94 2.85
N CYS A 170 -12.00 7.74 4.15
CA CYS A 170 -10.89 7.52 5.07
C CYS A 170 -10.98 6.17 5.79
N SER A 171 -9.83 5.60 6.17
CA SER A 171 -9.75 4.49 7.10
C SER A 171 -10.24 4.91 8.50
N LEU A 172 -10.62 3.92 9.31
CA LEU A 172 -10.62 4.10 10.77
C LEU A 172 -9.21 4.48 11.27
N PRO A 173 -9.06 5.08 12.46
CA PRO A 173 -7.76 5.40 13.06
C PRO A 173 -6.87 4.16 13.23
N LEU A 174 -5.85 4.06 12.38
CA LEU A 174 -4.86 3.00 12.36
C LEU A 174 -3.78 3.25 13.42
N GLN A 175 -3.11 2.18 13.83
CA GLN A 175 -2.04 2.21 14.81
C GLN A 175 -0.90 1.31 14.33
N SER A 176 0.26 1.89 14.04
CA SER A 176 1.49 1.13 13.82
C SER A 176 2.32 1.13 15.12
N PRO A 177 2.36 0.02 15.86
CA PRO A 177 3.27 -0.13 16.99
C PRO A 177 4.70 -0.36 16.49
N PHE A 178 5.68 0.20 17.18
CA PHE A 178 7.09 -0.07 16.90
C PHE A 178 7.85 -0.34 18.19
N LEU A 179 8.93 -1.10 18.06
CA LEU A 179 9.89 -1.43 19.10
C LEU A 179 11.29 -1.41 18.47
N ILE A 180 12.21 -0.69 19.10
CA ILE A 180 13.60 -0.53 18.67
C ILE A 180 14.48 -0.83 19.87
N GLU A 181 15.38 -1.80 19.74
CA GLU A 181 16.35 -2.20 20.77
C GLU A 181 17.72 -1.58 20.47
N LYS A 182 18.54 -1.31 21.50
CA LYS A 182 19.79 -0.56 21.40
C LYS A 182 20.87 -0.99 22.41
#